data_AF-A0A660UDN9-F1
#
_entry.id   AF-A0A660UDN9-F1
#
_cell.length_a   1.000
_cell.length_b   1.000
_cell.length_c   1.000
_cell.angle_alpha   90.00
_cell.angle_beta   90.00
_cell.angle_gamma   90.00
#
_symmetry.space_group_name_H-M   'P 1'
#
loop_
_entity.id
_entity.type
_entity.pdbx_description
1 polymer ?
#
loop_
_entity_poly.entity_id
_entity_poly.type
_entity_poly.pdbx_seq_one_letter_code
_entity_poly.pdbx_strand_id
1 'polypeptide(L)'
;MKVEIDEGRIRIETDKLCAEVRTEGYVSGVAGGSFTDKLTGARDLGFGLDVVDFLLEPGEDKPETPSEMRYRWGDKIHGNIPKRYVELPQICTKAGRLDFEVVCGRGVIGVRQWFRFREAAPGYKPGSLWQQWLVFLEGRRFILASDRITSANDVESLILRIDMPGHIKHSRGDTFEAIYLSYHGIIPAEEFCEDFAPDERFLYRRSGKPPDRFIRAYKIRGGPWLAGMTLEPGIVYEAWCHQRGYVCMIQEIGGLRVREGESFGAAYIIGFFDSIEEMERVYDEFKGVSSVEVREGKLRLAGSQAK
;
A
#
# COMPACT_ATOMS: atom_id res chain seq x y z
N MET A 1 -22.23 8.91 -8.63
CA MET A 1 -21.06 8.03 -8.84
C MET A 1 -21.45 6.87 -9.76
N LYS A 2 -20.52 6.29 -10.52
CA LYS A 2 -20.77 5.20 -11.47
C LYS A 2 -19.79 4.05 -11.23
N VAL A 3 -20.26 2.82 -11.48
CA VAL A 3 -19.45 1.60 -11.52
C VAL A 3 -19.78 0.87 -12.81
N GLU A 4 -18.73 0.46 -13.53
CA GLU A 4 -18.83 -0.44 -14.67
C GLU A 4 -17.93 -1.66 -14.38
N ILE A 5 -18.48 -2.86 -14.54
CA ILE A 5 -17.74 -4.11 -14.33
C ILE A 5 -17.66 -4.82 -15.67
N ASP A 6 -16.45 -4.97 -16.18
CA ASP A 6 -16.14 -5.69 -17.41
C ASP A 6 -15.25 -6.90 -17.09
N GLU A 7 -14.95 -7.73 -18.08
CA GLU A 7 -13.99 -8.82 -17.93
C GLU A 7 -12.63 -8.29 -17.43
N GLY A 8 -12.23 -8.76 -16.25
CA GLY A 8 -10.92 -8.48 -15.64
C GLY A 8 -10.76 -7.10 -15.01
N ARG A 9 -11.79 -6.23 -14.98
CA ARG A 9 -11.67 -4.87 -14.43
C ARG A 9 -12.98 -4.30 -13.86
N ILE A 10 -12.84 -3.42 -12.87
CA ILE A 10 -13.90 -2.59 -12.31
C ILE A 10 -13.51 -1.13 -12.51
N ARG A 11 -14.31 -0.38 -13.26
CA ARG A 11 -14.13 1.06 -13.46
C ARG A 11 -15.03 1.82 -12.50
N ILE A 12 -14.45 2.74 -11.73
CA ILE A 12 -15.17 3.59 -10.78
C ILE A 12 -15.01 5.05 -11.18
N GLU A 13 -16.13 5.78 -11.17
CA GLU A 13 -16.16 7.20 -11.46
C GLU A 13 -16.92 7.96 -10.36
N THR A 14 -16.25 8.91 -9.71
CA THR A 14 -16.87 9.90 -8.82
C THR A 14 -16.96 11.25 -9.52
N ASP A 15 -17.47 12.28 -8.86
CA ASP A 15 -17.43 13.65 -9.36
C ASP A 15 -15.99 14.20 -9.42
N LYS A 16 -15.07 13.68 -8.59
CA LYS A 16 -13.67 14.13 -8.49
C LYS A 16 -12.63 13.17 -9.06
N LEU A 17 -12.94 11.88 -9.14
CA LEU A 17 -11.97 10.83 -9.48
C LEU A 17 -12.47 9.91 -10.59
N CYS A 18 -11.52 9.34 -11.32
CA CYS A 18 -11.70 8.13 -12.12
C CYS A 18 -10.62 7.12 -11.69
N ALA A 19 -10.96 5.83 -11.60
CA ALA A 19 -10.02 4.78 -11.26
C ALA A 19 -10.43 3.44 -11.89
N GLU A 20 -9.47 2.55 -12.11
CA GLU A 20 -9.72 1.15 -12.45
C GLU A 20 -9.10 0.24 -11.40
N VAL A 21 -9.81 -0.83 -11.05
CA VAL A 21 -9.33 -1.91 -10.19
C VAL A 21 -9.27 -3.17 -11.04
N ARG A 22 -8.11 -3.83 -11.11
CA ARG A 22 -7.94 -5.08 -11.85
C ARG A 22 -8.39 -6.27 -10.99
N THR A 23 -9.13 -7.17 -11.59
CA THR A 23 -9.54 -8.43 -10.95
C THR A 23 -8.75 -9.62 -11.50
N GLU A 24 -8.00 -9.43 -12.59
CA GLU A 24 -7.14 -10.42 -13.23
C GLU A 24 -5.82 -9.81 -13.70
N GLY A 25 -4.78 -10.63 -13.85
CA GLY A 25 -3.44 -10.20 -14.30
C GLY A 25 -2.63 -9.56 -13.19
N TYR A 26 -2.25 -8.29 -13.37
CA TYR A 26 -1.59 -7.48 -12.32
C TYR A 26 -2.66 -6.88 -11.41
N VAL A 27 -2.76 -7.41 -10.19
CA VAL A 27 -3.92 -7.23 -9.30
C VAL A 27 -3.56 -6.61 -7.95
N SER A 28 -4.58 -6.38 -7.12
CA SER A 28 -4.60 -5.57 -5.89
C SER A 28 -4.49 -4.06 -6.15
N GLY A 29 -5.11 -3.28 -5.29
CA GLY A 29 -5.05 -1.83 -5.35
C GLY A 29 -5.74 -1.22 -6.58
N VAL A 30 -5.40 0.03 -6.85
CA VAL A 30 -5.81 0.76 -8.06
C VAL A 30 -4.79 0.51 -9.16
N ALA A 31 -5.26 0.25 -10.37
CA ALA A 31 -4.44 -0.04 -11.53
C ALA A 31 -3.58 1.17 -11.94
N GLY A 32 -2.30 0.93 -12.26
CA GLY A 32 -1.37 2.00 -12.64
C GLY A 32 -1.82 2.83 -13.84
N GLY A 33 -1.67 4.15 -13.72
CA GLY A 33 -2.07 5.15 -14.70
C GLY A 33 -3.58 5.35 -14.84
N SER A 34 -4.40 4.69 -14.01
CA SER A 34 -5.86 4.81 -14.05
C SER A 34 -6.40 5.81 -13.04
N PHE A 35 -5.69 6.07 -11.94
CA PHE A 35 -6.17 6.95 -10.88
C PHE A 35 -6.01 8.40 -11.32
N THR A 36 -7.12 9.05 -11.66
CA THR A 36 -7.15 10.37 -12.30
C THR A 36 -7.89 11.38 -11.44
N ASP A 37 -7.24 12.51 -11.16
CA ASP A 37 -7.87 13.70 -10.58
C ASP A 37 -8.60 14.48 -11.67
N LYS A 38 -9.93 14.56 -11.58
CA LYS A 38 -10.73 15.29 -12.58
C LYS A 38 -10.54 16.80 -12.52
N LEU A 39 -10.11 17.33 -11.37
CA LEU A 39 -9.89 18.77 -11.22
C LEU A 39 -8.67 19.23 -11.99
N THR A 40 -7.55 18.53 -11.84
CA THR A 40 -6.27 18.92 -12.44
C THR A 40 -5.93 18.16 -13.72
N GLY A 41 -6.61 17.04 -13.98
CA GLY A 41 -6.26 16.10 -15.06
C GLY A 41 -5.06 15.20 -14.74
N ALA A 42 -4.46 15.34 -13.55
CA ALA A 42 -3.31 14.55 -13.13
C ALA A 42 -3.65 13.07 -12.95
N ARG A 43 -2.65 12.21 -13.15
CA ARG A 43 -2.76 10.75 -12.97
C ARG A 43 -1.64 10.22 -12.07
N ASP A 44 -1.86 9.06 -11.48
CA ASP A 44 -0.76 8.35 -10.83
C ASP A 44 0.36 8.02 -11.84
N LEU A 45 1.61 8.01 -11.37
CA LEU A 45 2.81 7.90 -12.21
C LEU A 45 3.37 6.48 -12.24
N GLY A 46 2.70 5.53 -11.60
CA GLY A 46 3.29 4.28 -11.14
C GLY A 46 2.86 3.03 -11.89
N PHE A 47 2.96 1.91 -11.18
CA PHE A 47 2.45 0.60 -11.60
C PHE A 47 1.10 0.27 -10.94
N GLY A 48 0.68 1.08 -9.98
CA GLY A 48 -0.57 0.96 -9.25
C GLY A 48 -0.48 1.71 -7.93
N LEU A 49 -1.59 1.78 -7.21
CA LEU A 49 -1.64 2.34 -5.87
C LEU A 49 -2.17 1.31 -4.88
N ASP A 50 -1.55 1.20 -3.70
CA ASP A 50 -1.91 0.23 -2.65
C ASP A 50 -1.83 -1.22 -3.14
N VAL A 51 -0.69 -1.54 -3.77
CA VAL A 51 -0.44 -2.85 -4.37
C VAL A 51 0.20 -3.76 -3.34
N VAL A 52 -0.35 -4.96 -3.16
CA VAL A 52 0.07 -5.91 -2.13
C VAL A 52 0.98 -6.99 -2.71
N ASP A 53 2.07 -7.26 -2.00
CA ASP A 53 3.10 -8.20 -2.42
C ASP A 53 3.01 -9.54 -1.67
N PHE A 54 3.60 -9.63 -0.47
CA PHE A 54 3.86 -10.89 0.23
C PHE A 54 3.61 -10.79 1.74
N LEU A 55 3.54 -11.96 2.39
CA LEU A 55 3.76 -12.10 3.82
C LEU A 55 5.21 -12.46 4.12
N LEU A 56 5.81 -11.69 5.02
CA LEU A 56 7.22 -11.78 5.38
C LEU A 56 7.37 -11.83 6.90
N GLU A 57 8.57 -12.17 7.34
CA GLU A 57 9.05 -11.86 8.67
C GLU A 57 10.54 -11.43 8.63
N PRO A 58 11.05 -10.76 9.68
CA PRO A 58 12.46 -10.37 9.76
C PRO A 58 13.41 -11.57 9.91
N GLY A 59 14.61 -11.42 9.37
CA GLY A 59 15.71 -12.36 9.54
C GLY A 59 16.07 -13.11 8.26
N GLU A 60 17.19 -13.83 8.32
CA GLU A 60 17.68 -14.61 7.19
C GLU A 60 16.87 -15.91 7.00
N ASP A 61 16.82 -16.38 5.77
CA ASP A 61 16.29 -17.70 5.43
C ASP A 61 17.05 -18.80 6.18
N LYS A 62 16.33 -19.84 6.60
CA LYS A 62 16.94 -21.01 7.23
C LYS A 62 17.74 -21.82 6.18
N PRO A 63 18.80 -22.56 6.57
CA PRO A 63 19.61 -23.36 5.63
C PRO A 63 18.78 -24.32 4.75
N GLU A 64 17.70 -24.88 5.29
CA GLU A 64 16.77 -25.79 4.62
C GLU A 64 15.80 -25.11 3.63
N THR A 65 15.76 -23.77 3.58
CA THR A 65 14.85 -23.03 2.69
C THR A 65 15.24 -23.26 1.23
N PRO A 66 14.33 -23.74 0.37
CA PRO A 66 14.59 -23.89 -1.07
C PRO A 66 14.98 -22.57 -1.73
N SER A 67 15.88 -22.60 -2.71
CA SER A 67 16.45 -21.40 -3.32
C SER A 67 15.43 -20.43 -3.92
N GLU A 68 14.33 -20.96 -4.45
CA GLU A 68 13.20 -20.26 -5.06
C GLU A 68 12.27 -19.62 -4.02
N MET A 69 12.36 -20.04 -2.76
CA MET A 69 11.65 -19.47 -1.62
C MET A 69 12.59 -18.67 -0.70
N ARG A 70 13.81 -18.36 -1.16
CA ARG A 70 14.70 -17.47 -0.42
C ARG A 70 14.43 -16.03 -0.80
N TYR A 71 14.35 -15.18 0.21
CA TYR A 71 14.30 -13.75 0.00
C TYR A 71 15.71 -13.25 -0.24
N ARG A 72 15.96 -12.71 -1.43
CA ARG A 72 17.26 -12.14 -1.78
C ARG A 72 17.46 -10.83 -1.03
N TRP A 73 18.63 -10.63 -0.44
CA TRP A 73 19.06 -9.38 0.20
C TRP A 73 20.56 -9.15 -0.04
N GLY A 74 21.07 -7.98 0.32
CA GLY A 74 22.44 -7.55 0.07
C GLY A 74 22.68 -7.04 -1.36
N ASP A 75 21.63 -6.64 -2.06
CA ASP A 75 21.70 -6.04 -3.41
C ASP A 75 20.99 -4.68 -3.46
N LYS A 76 21.06 -3.99 -4.61
CA LYS A 76 20.40 -2.69 -4.78
C LYS A 76 18.86 -2.76 -4.81
N ILE A 77 18.28 -3.95 -4.89
CA ILE A 77 16.83 -4.14 -4.98
C ILE A 77 16.21 -4.25 -3.59
N HIS A 78 16.84 -5.04 -2.73
CA HIS A 78 16.31 -5.39 -1.41
C HIS A 78 17.12 -4.80 -0.25
N GLY A 79 18.32 -4.27 -0.54
CA GLY A 79 19.20 -3.67 0.45
C GLY A 79 19.76 -4.69 1.43
N ASN A 80 20.50 -4.22 2.44
CA ASN A 80 20.95 -5.06 3.54
C ASN A 80 19.85 -5.23 4.61
N ILE A 81 18.67 -5.66 4.17
CA ILE A 81 17.47 -5.81 5.00
C ILE A 81 17.03 -7.28 4.92
N PRO A 82 17.59 -8.17 5.76
CA PRO A 82 17.24 -9.58 5.71
C PRO A 82 15.77 -9.78 6.10
N LYS A 83 15.05 -10.49 5.24
CA LYS A 83 13.68 -10.97 5.41
C LYS A 83 13.65 -12.43 4.98
N ARG A 84 12.54 -13.10 5.29
CA ARG A 84 12.18 -14.40 4.73
C ARG A 84 10.68 -14.46 4.47
N TYR A 85 10.28 -15.25 3.48
CA TYR A 85 8.87 -15.44 3.18
C TYR A 85 8.19 -16.24 4.29
N VAL A 86 6.95 -15.86 4.61
CA VAL A 86 6.04 -16.67 5.41
C VAL A 86 5.13 -17.43 4.44
N GLU A 87 4.43 -16.68 3.58
CA GLU A 87 3.48 -17.21 2.62
C GLU A 87 3.59 -16.53 1.25
N LEU A 88 3.22 -17.30 0.22
CA LEU A 88 3.39 -17.04 -1.20
C LEU A 88 2.07 -17.34 -1.95
N PRO A 89 1.90 -16.84 -3.19
CA PRO A 89 2.88 -16.09 -3.99
C PRO A 89 2.78 -14.58 -3.81
N GLN A 90 3.53 -13.81 -4.60
CA GLN A 90 3.33 -12.36 -4.74
C GLN A 90 1.91 -12.11 -5.26
N ILE A 91 1.04 -11.46 -4.50
CA ILE A 91 -0.34 -11.28 -4.90
C ILE A 91 -0.41 -10.53 -6.23
N CYS A 92 0.26 -9.38 -6.31
CA CYS A 92 0.13 -8.49 -7.46
C CYS A 92 0.54 -9.09 -8.81
N THR A 93 1.50 -10.03 -8.86
CA THR A 93 1.98 -10.61 -10.12
C THR A 93 1.61 -12.08 -10.35
N LYS A 94 1.26 -12.81 -9.29
CA LYS A 94 1.10 -14.28 -9.34
C LYS A 94 -0.24 -14.80 -8.84
N ALA A 95 -1.07 -13.97 -8.17
CA ALA A 95 -2.42 -14.40 -7.79
C ALA A 95 -3.26 -14.76 -9.03
N GLY A 96 -3.03 -14.06 -10.15
CA GLY A 96 -3.69 -14.28 -11.44
C GLY A 96 -5.11 -13.76 -11.49
N ARG A 97 -5.93 -14.05 -10.47
CA ARG A 97 -7.29 -13.55 -10.29
C ARG A 97 -7.63 -13.36 -8.82
N LEU A 98 -8.32 -12.28 -8.50
CA LEU A 98 -8.86 -12.00 -7.17
C LEU A 98 -10.38 -12.17 -7.15
N ASP A 99 -10.87 -12.76 -6.06
CA ASP A 99 -12.29 -12.67 -5.75
C ASP A 99 -12.61 -11.26 -5.26
N PHE A 100 -13.81 -10.77 -5.60
CA PHE A 100 -14.21 -9.43 -5.25
C PHE A 100 -15.73 -9.29 -5.04
N GLU A 101 -16.10 -8.20 -4.38
CA GLU A 101 -17.48 -7.68 -4.36
C GLU A 101 -17.45 -6.16 -4.50
N VAL A 102 -18.52 -5.60 -5.07
CA VAL A 102 -18.74 -4.16 -5.12
C VAL A 102 -19.98 -3.82 -4.32
N VAL A 103 -19.85 -2.88 -3.39
CA VAL A 103 -20.94 -2.38 -2.54
C VAL A 103 -21.19 -0.92 -2.87
N CYS A 104 -22.38 -0.63 -3.39
CA CYS A 104 -22.81 0.73 -3.72
C CYS A 104 -23.74 1.30 -2.66
N GLY A 105 -23.52 2.56 -2.30
CA GLY A 105 -24.35 3.32 -1.38
C GLY A 105 -24.58 4.75 -1.86
N ARG A 106 -25.30 5.55 -1.07
CA ARG A 106 -25.44 6.98 -1.36
C ARG A 106 -24.12 7.68 -1.06
N GLY A 107 -23.46 8.21 -2.09
CA GLY A 107 -22.19 8.93 -1.96
C GLY A 107 -20.97 8.07 -1.65
N VAL A 108 -21.08 6.73 -1.74
CA VAL A 108 -20.00 5.79 -1.46
C VAL A 108 -20.03 4.58 -2.40
N ILE A 109 -18.86 4.16 -2.87
CA ILE A 109 -18.64 2.88 -3.56
C ILE A 109 -17.48 2.19 -2.86
N GLY A 110 -17.69 0.96 -2.39
CA GLY A 110 -16.63 0.11 -1.87
C GLY A 110 -16.34 -1.04 -2.83
N VAL A 111 -15.07 -1.30 -3.11
CA VAL A 111 -14.60 -2.53 -3.74
C VAL A 111 -13.87 -3.34 -2.68
N ARG A 112 -14.35 -4.54 -2.38
CA ARG A 112 -13.61 -5.49 -1.54
C ARG A 112 -12.97 -6.54 -2.41
N GLN A 113 -11.69 -6.81 -2.20
CA GLN A 113 -10.98 -7.93 -2.82
C GLN A 113 -10.40 -8.83 -1.74
N TRP A 114 -10.20 -10.11 -2.05
CA TRP A 114 -9.53 -11.02 -1.13
C TRP A 114 -8.77 -12.12 -1.86
N PHE A 115 -7.79 -12.67 -1.15
CA PHE A 115 -6.96 -13.77 -1.61
C PHE A 115 -6.56 -14.66 -0.45
N ARG A 116 -6.61 -15.97 -0.67
CA ARG A 116 -6.02 -16.94 0.25
C ARG A 116 -4.68 -17.40 -0.30
N PHE A 117 -3.62 -17.17 0.47
CA PHE A 117 -2.27 -17.63 0.12
C PHE A 117 -2.27 -19.16 -0.08
N ARG A 118 -1.51 -19.60 -1.08
CA ARG A 118 -1.58 -20.98 -1.60
C ARG A 118 -0.29 -21.76 -1.42
N GLU A 119 0.80 -21.05 -1.11
CA GLU A 119 2.12 -21.60 -0.89
C GLU A 119 2.70 -20.99 0.40
N ALA A 120 3.65 -21.68 1.04
CA ALA A 120 4.29 -21.23 2.26
C ALA A 120 5.75 -21.69 2.32
N ALA A 121 6.60 -20.90 2.97
CA ALA A 121 8.00 -21.28 3.20
C ALA A 121 8.09 -22.44 4.23
N PRO A 122 9.22 -23.17 4.29
CA PRO A 122 9.36 -24.31 5.21
C PRO A 122 9.10 -23.94 6.67
N GLY A 123 8.23 -24.73 7.31
CA GLY A 123 7.79 -24.51 8.69
C GLY A 123 6.46 -23.75 8.80
N TYR A 124 5.92 -23.23 7.70
CA TYR A 124 4.61 -22.58 7.62
C TYR A 124 3.60 -23.39 6.81
N LYS A 125 2.33 -23.08 7.01
CA LYS A 125 1.19 -23.62 6.26
C LYS A 125 0.63 -22.53 5.34
N PRO A 126 0.27 -22.85 4.10
CA PRO A 126 -0.51 -21.91 3.29
C PRO A 126 -1.91 -21.78 3.87
N GLY A 127 -2.52 -20.61 3.71
CA GLY A 127 -3.94 -20.42 3.97
C GLY A 127 -4.30 -19.09 4.62
N SER A 128 -3.34 -18.21 4.88
CA SER A 128 -3.65 -16.87 5.38
C SER A 128 -4.60 -16.16 4.42
N LEU A 129 -5.55 -15.42 4.97
CA LEU A 129 -6.52 -14.65 4.20
C LEU A 129 -6.11 -13.18 4.20
N TRP A 130 -5.80 -12.65 3.03
CA TRP A 130 -5.69 -11.22 2.79
C TRP A 130 -7.03 -10.68 2.27
N GLN A 131 -7.41 -9.50 2.77
CA GLN A 131 -8.58 -8.74 2.32
C GLN A 131 -8.20 -7.27 2.18
N GLN A 132 -8.67 -6.63 1.11
CA GLN A 132 -8.50 -5.20 0.87
C GLN A 132 -9.85 -4.55 0.59
N TRP A 133 -10.05 -3.37 1.15
CA TRP A 133 -11.13 -2.45 0.78
C TRP A 133 -10.55 -1.24 0.08
N LEU A 134 -11.17 -0.85 -1.05
CA LEU A 134 -10.95 0.42 -1.74
C LEU A 134 -12.28 1.17 -1.76
N VAL A 135 -12.35 2.31 -1.06
CA VAL A 135 -13.59 3.04 -0.80
C VAL A 135 -13.54 4.44 -1.38
N PHE A 136 -14.35 4.63 -2.41
CA PHE A 136 -14.51 5.87 -3.14
C PHE A 136 -15.65 6.68 -2.51
N LEU A 137 -15.42 7.97 -2.31
CA LEU A 137 -16.37 8.90 -1.70
C LEU A 137 -16.72 10.03 -2.68
N GLU A 138 -17.99 10.45 -2.67
CA GLU A 138 -18.43 11.63 -3.40
C GLU A 138 -17.80 12.90 -2.83
N GLY A 139 -17.42 13.84 -3.70
CA GLY A 139 -16.83 15.12 -3.34
C GLY A 139 -15.35 15.06 -2.92
N ARG A 140 -14.73 13.87 -2.89
CA ARG A 140 -13.35 13.69 -2.42
C ARG A 140 -12.39 13.39 -3.56
N ARG A 141 -11.22 14.03 -3.53
CA ARG A 141 -10.05 13.76 -4.41
C ARG A 141 -9.14 12.65 -3.88
N PHE A 142 -9.62 11.90 -2.90
CA PHE A 142 -8.94 10.75 -2.31
C PHE A 142 -9.92 9.60 -2.09
N ILE A 143 -9.37 8.40 -1.96
CA ILE A 143 -10.06 7.20 -1.49
C ILE A 143 -9.59 6.84 -0.08
N LEU A 144 -10.43 6.11 0.63
CA LEU A 144 -10.01 5.36 1.81
C LEU A 144 -9.70 3.93 1.40
N ALA A 145 -8.67 3.34 1.99
CA ALA A 145 -8.35 1.94 1.78
C ALA A 145 -8.04 1.25 3.10
N SER A 146 -8.09 -0.08 3.13
CA SER A 146 -7.54 -0.84 4.25
C SER A 146 -7.23 -2.27 3.87
N ASP A 147 -6.13 -2.79 4.41
CA ASP A 147 -5.73 -4.18 4.32
C ASP A 147 -5.95 -4.91 5.64
N ARG A 148 -6.29 -6.19 5.55
CA ARG A 148 -6.41 -7.10 6.69
C ARG A 148 -5.84 -8.47 6.35
N ILE A 149 -4.99 -9.00 7.23
CA ILE A 149 -4.47 -10.36 7.18
C ILE A 149 -5.08 -11.16 8.33
N THR A 150 -5.63 -12.34 8.04
CA THR A 150 -5.93 -13.38 9.03
C THR A 150 -4.93 -14.51 8.87
N SER A 151 -4.10 -14.77 9.89
CA SER A 151 -2.99 -15.70 9.78
C SER A 151 -3.43 -17.16 9.82
N ALA A 152 -2.83 -18.02 8.99
CA ALA A 152 -2.90 -19.48 9.12
C ALA A 152 -1.78 -20.06 10.01
N ASN A 153 -0.93 -19.20 10.56
CA ASN A 153 0.29 -19.59 11.28
C ASN A 153 0.47 -18.80 12.58
N ASP A 154 1.19 -19.40 13.52
CA ASP A 154 1.83 -18.67 14.61
C ASP A 154 3.15 -18.07 14.11
N VAL A 155 3.28 -16.74 14.13
CA VAL A 155 4.45 -16.01 13.65
C VAL A 155 4.82 -14.93 14.65
N GLU A 156 6.09 -14.87 15.08
CA GLU A 156 6.53 -13.91 16.10
C GLU A 156 6.57 -12.46 15.60
N SER A 157 6.76 -12.25 14.30
CA SER A 157 6.80 -10.91 13.69
C SER A 157 6.29 -10.95 12.24
N LEU A 158 4.98 -11.10 12.07
CA LEU A 158 4.35 -11.16 10.75
C LEU A 158 4.25 -9.77 10.12
N ILE A 159 4.63 -9.67 8.85
CA ILE A 159 4.68 -8.42 8.07
C ILE A 159 3.90 -8.60 6.76
N LEU A 160 3.15 -7.57 6.37
CA LEU A 160 2.58 -7.43 5.02
C LEU A 160 3.35 -6.35 4.26
N ARG A 161 3.85 -6.68 3.06
CA ARG A 161 4.53 -5.73 2.16
C ARG A 161 3.58 -5.14 1.14
N ILE A 162 3.65 -3.82 0.98
CA ILE A 162 2.74 -3.00 0.18
C ILE A 162 3.54 -1.91 -0.57
N ASP A 163 3.18 -1.64 -1.81
CA ASP A 163 3.62 -0.43 -2.52
C ASP A 163 2.70 0.74 -2.12
N MET A 164 3.24 1.72 -1.38
CA MET A 164 2.43 2.77 -0.75
C MET A 164 3.06 4.18 -0.89
N PRO A 165 2.38 5.18 -1.48
CA PRO A 165 1.12 5.03 -2.24
C PRO A 165 1.28 4.12 -3.45
N GLY A 166 2.43 4.17 -4.11
CA GLY A 166 2.80 3.40 -5.29
C GLY A 166 4.16 3.86 -5.79
N HIS A 167 4.82 3.04 -6.61
CA HIS A 167 6.09 3.40 -7.26
C HIS A 167 5.94 4.57 -8.24
N ILE A 168 7.04 5.22 -8.64
CA ILE A 168 7.04 6.40 -9.53
C ILE A 168 7.92 6.14 -10.75
N LYS A 169 7.32 6.08 -11.94
CA LYS A 169 8.08 6.03 -13.20
C LYS A 169 8.60 7.42 -13.55
N HIS A 170 9.88 7.49 -13.90
CA HIS A 170 10.56 8.72 -14.29
C HIS A 170 11.83 8.37 -15.07
N SER A 171 12.37 9.34 -15.79
CA SER A 171 13.71 9.38 -16.33
C SER A 171 14.42 10.58 -15.70
N ARG A 172 15.30 10.30 -14.71
CA ARG A 172 16.07 11.34 -13.99
C ARG A 172 15.22 12.47 -13.39
N GLY A 173 14.01 12.14 -12.96
CA GLY A 173 13.11 13.05 -12.23
C GLY A 173 12.22 13.90 -13.15
N ASP A 174 12.12 13.59 -14.44
CA ASP A 174 11.27 14.33 -15.39
C ASP A 174 9.78 14.40 -15.02
N THR A 175 9.21 13.39 -14.36
CA THR A 175 7.76 13.31 -14.07
C THR A 175 7.33 13.91 -12.73
N PHE A 176 8.24 14.08 -11.77
CA PHE A 176 7.94 14.56 -10.42
C PHE A 176 8.97 15.59 -9.94
N GLU A 177 8.57 16.47 -9.02
CA GLU A 177 9.42 17.56 -8.50
C GLU A 177 10.10 17.18 -7.18
N ALA A 178 9.37 16.51 -6.30
CA ALA A 178 9.84 16.15 -4.98
C ALA A 178 9.04 14.99 -4.39
N ILE A 179 9.62 14.34 -3.39
CA ILE A 179 8.95 13.39 -2.49
C ILE A 179 8.84 14.03 -1.12
N TYR A 180 7.71 13.83 -0.46
CA TYR A 180 7.51 14.22 0.93
C TYR A 180 7.28 12.97 1.78
N LEU A 181 8.07 12.81 2.83
CA LEU A 181 7.89 11.77 3.85
C LEU A 181 7.73 12.48 5.19
N SER A 182 6.61 12.31 5.90
CA SER A 182 6.37 13.04 7.16
C SER A 182 7.42 12.78 8.24
N TYR A 183 8.11 11.64 8.19
CA TYR A 183 9.19 11.26 9.10
C TYR A 183 10.58 11.73 8.67
N HIS A 184 10.71 12.44 7.54
CA HIS A 184 11.99 12.90 7.01
C HIS A 184 11.96 14.35 6.50
N GLY A 185 10.93 14.74 5.76
CA GLY A 185 10.79 16.04 5.11
C GLY A 185 10.64 15.92 3.59
N ILE A 186 10.92 17.03 2.89
CA ILE A 186 10.88 17.12 1.43
C ILE A 186 12.23 16.70 0.86
N ILE A 187 12.21 15.84 -0.15
CA ILE A 187 13.37 15.30 -0.87
C ILE A 187 13.22 15.69 -2.35
N PRO A 188 14.17 16.42 -2.93
CA PRO A 188 14.05 16.86 -4.32
C PRO A 188 14.30 15.71 -5.30
N ALA A 189 13.70 15.76 -6.50
CA ALA A 189 13.74 14.66 -7.47
C ALA A 189 15.16 14.30 -7.94
N GLU A 190 16.10 15.24 -7.86
CA GLU A 190 17.51 15.06 -8.21
C GLU A 190 18.17 13.97 -7.37
N GLU A 191 17.71 13.73 -6.15
CA GLU A 191 18.23 12.69 -5.27
C GLU A 191 18.00 11.27 -5.80
N PHE A 192 17.11 11.12 -6.78
CA PHE A 192 16.73 9.86 -7.42
C PHE A 192 17.32 9.74 -8.85
N CYS A 193 18.32 10.54 -9.22
CA CYS A 193 18.97 10.40 -10.53
C CYS A 193 19.84 9.15 -10.67
N GLU A 194 20.30 8.58 -9.57
CA GLU A 194 21.20 7.42 -9.53
C GLU A 194 20.65 6.34 -8.62
N ASP A 195 20.87 5.07 -8.98
CA ASP A 195 20.38 3.93 -8.22
C ASP A 195 21.09 3.78 -6.87
N PHE A 196 20.30 3.68 -5.80
CA PHE A 196 20.74 3.45 -4.43
C PHE A 196 19.83 2.43 -3.75
N ALA A 197 20.36 1.67 -2.79
CA ALA A 197 19.65 0.56 -2.14
C ALA A 197 18.66 1.06 -1.06
N PRO A 198 17.63 0.25 -0.72
CA PRO A 198 16.62 0.56 0.31
C PRO A 198 17.12 1.13 1.64
N ASP A 199 18.25 0.65 2.14
CA ASP A 199 18.81 1.01 3.44
C ASP A 199 19.91 2.07 3.38
N GLU A 200 20.25 2.57 2.19
CA GLU A 200 21.26 3.61 2.03
C GLU A 200 20.69 5.00 2.36
N ARG A 201 19.44 5.27 1.97
CA ARG A 201 18.83 6.60 2.04
C ARG A 201 17.32 6.45 2.25
N PHE A 202 16.73 7.29 3.10
CA PHE A 202 15.27 7.38 3.30
C PHE A 202 14.55 6.14 3.85
N LEU A 203 15.26 5.27 4.56
CA LEU A 203 14.68 4.16 5.30
C LEU A 203 14.09 4.63 6.64
N TYR A 204 12.82 4.33 6.85
CA TYR A 204 12.16 4.31 8.15
C TYR A 204 12.18 2.89 8.71
N ARG A 205 12.62 2.76 9.96
CA ARG A 205 12.43 1.56 10.79
C ARG A 205 11.72 1.94 12.07
N ARG A 206 10.65 1.21 12.40
CA ARG A 206 9.94 1.41 13.67
C ARG A 206 10.89 1.20 14.84
N SER A 207 11.16 2.28 15.56
CA SER A 207 11.98 2.28 16.77
C SER A 207 11.42 3.30 17.75
N GLY A 208 11.09 2.84 18.96
CA GLY A 208 10.49 3.71 19.99
C GLY A 208 9.12 4.28 19.59
N LYS A 209 8.92 5.57 19.85
CA LYS A 209 7.65 6.26 19.59
C LYS A 209 7.45 6.48 18.08
N PRO A 210 6.31 6.06 17.49
CA PRO A 210 6.03 6.31 16.08
C PRO A 210 5.86 7.82 15.80
N PRO A 211 6.07 8.27 14.54
CA PRO A 211 5.83 9.66 14.16
C PRO A 211 4.34 10.02 14.33
N ASP A 212 4.03 11.30 14.52
CA ASP A 212 2.65 11.75 14.74
C ASP A 212 1.75 11.55 13.51
N ARG A 213 2.34 11.52 12.31
CA ARG A 213 1.69 11.20 11.03
C ARG A 213 2.60 10.31 10.20
N PHE A 214 2.01 9.46 9.38
CA PHE A 214 2.74 8.64 8.41
C PHE A 214 2.25 8.92 6.99
N ILE A 215 2.78 9.98 6.38
CA ILE A 215 2.41 10.47 5.05
C ILE A 215 3.59 10.26 4.12
N ARG A 216 3.31 9.68 2.95
CA ARG A 216 4.27 9.46 1.88
C ARG A 216 3.67 9.97 0.58
N ALA A 217 4.28 10.98 -0.01
CA ALA A 217 3.72 11.66 -1.16
C ALA A 217 4.79 12.02 -2.18
N TYR A 218 4.37 12.24 -3.43
CA TYR A 218 5.21 12.84 -4.45
C TYR A 218 4.47 13.98 -5.16
N LYS A 219 5.20 15.04 -5.50
CA LYS A 219 4.69 16.19 -6.23
C LYS A 219 4.79 15.91 -7.73
N ILE A 220 3.65 15.74 -8.39
CA ILE A 220 3.62 15.62 -9.85
C ILE A 220 4.12 16.93 -10.43
N ARG A 221 5.00 16.86 -11.44
CA ARG A 221 5.58 18.06 -12.06
C ARG A 221 4.48 18.95 -12.66
N GLY A 222 4.42 20.20 -12.21
CA GLY A 222 3.36 21.15 -12.58
C GLY A 222 1.95 20.77 -12.11
N GLY A 223 1.81 19.78 -11.22
CA GLY A 223 0.54 19.17 -10.81
C GLY A 223 0.35 19.14 -9.30
N PRO A 224 -0.66 18.39 -8.81
CA PRO A 224 -0.89 18.20 -7.37
C PRO A 224 0.14 17.24 -6.74
N TRP A 225 0.09 17.13 -5.42
CA TRP A 225 0.67 16.01 -4.69
C TRP A 225 -0.21 14.78 -4.85
N LEU A 226 0.38 13.60 -5.07
CA LEU A 226 -0.29 12.32 -4.83
C LEU A 226 0.30 11.70 -3.56
N ALA A 227 -0.56 11.30 -2.62
CA ALA A 227 -0.16 10.80 -1.32
C ALA A 227 -0.79 9.46 -0.96
N GLY A 228 -0.05 8.68 -0.18
CA GLY A 228 -0.50 7.53 0.58
C GLY A 228 -0.23 7.81 2.06
N MET A 229 -1.23 7.58 2.90
CA MET A 229 -1.19 7.98 4.30
C MET A 229 -1.65 6.84 5.20
N THR A 230 -0.77 6.32 6.06
CA THR A 230 -1.16 5.28 7.03
C THR A 230 -1.72 5.92 8.28
N LEU A 231 -2.99 5.63 8.59
CA LEU A 231 -3.78 6.34 9.60
C LEU A 231 -3.45 5.95 11.05
N GLU A 232 -2.79 4.81 11.23
CA GLU A 232 -2.19 4.40 12.50
C GLU A 232 -0.66 4.23 12.29
N PRO A 233 0.17 5.26 12.56
CA PRO A 233 1.61 5.18 12.34
C PRO A 233 2.30 4.03 13.07
N GLY A 234 1.78 3.59 14.23
CA GLY A 234 2.38 2.54 15.03
C GLY A 234 2.40 1.16 14.35
N ILE A 235 1.52 0.93 13.37
CA ILE A 235 1.46 -0.34 12.64
C ILE A 235 2.56 -0.47 11.59
N VAL A 236 3.16 0.63 11.14
CA VAL A 236 4.21 0.60 10.11
C VAL A 236 5.48 0.04 10.74
N TYR A 237 5.95 -1.10 10.22
CA TYR A 237 7.16 -1.77 10.69
C TYR A 237 8.40 -1.16 10.05
N GLU A 238 8.43 -1.09 8.71
CA GLU A 238 9.48 -0.47 7.93
C GLU A 238 8.87 0.23 6.70
N ALA A 239 9.54 1.26 6.19
CA ALA A 239 9.14 1.91 4.95
C ALA A 239 10.35 2.57 4.32
N TRP A 240 10.49 2.51 3.00
CA TRP A 240 11.60 3.16 2.31
C TRP A 240 11.19 3.63 0.93
N CYS A 241 11.90 4.64 0.45
CA CYS A 241 11.93 4.95 -0.96
C CYS A 241 13.36 4.87 -1.49
N HIS A 242 13.53 4.21 -2.63
CA HIS A 242 14.85 4.04 -3.23
C HIS A 242 14.77 4.06 -4.76
N GLN A 243 15.91 4.33 -5.39
CA GLN A 243 16.03 4.39 -6.84
C GLN A 243 16.56 3.07 -7.41
N ARG A 244 15.82 2.46 -8.33
CA ARG A 244 16.27 1.32 -9.15
C ARG A 244 15.66 1.37 -10.56
N GLY A 245 16.09 2.32 -11.38
CA GLY A 245 15.48 2.64 -12.68
C GLY A 245 14.09 3.31 -12.61
N TYR A 246 13.43 3.22 -11.46
CA TYR A 246 12.27 4.01 -11.05
C TYR A 246 12.31 4.19 -9.54
N VAL A 247 11.54 5.13 -8.99
CA VAL A 247 11.45 5.28 -7.53
C VAL A 247 10.53 4.21 -6.98
N CYS A 248 11.08 3.31 -6.18
CA CYS A 248 10.31 2.37 -5.38
C CYS A 248 9.81 3.05 -4.12
N MET A 249 8.56 2.77 -3.77
CA MET A 249 7.90 3.28 -2.56
C MET A 249 7.29 2.08 -1.84
N ILE A 250 8.04 1.45 -0.94
CA ILE A 250 7.62 0.22 -0.24
C ILE A 250 7.31 0.55 1.21
N GLN A 251 6.20 0.03 1.72
CA GLN A 251 5.79 0.05 3.12
C GLN A 251 5.55 -1.38 3.60
N GLU A 252 5.98 -1.65 4.82
CA GLU A 252 5.71 -2.88 5.54
C GLU A 252 4.89 -2.56 6.78
N ILE A 253 3.72 -3.18 6.93
CA ILE A 253 2.89 -3.07 8.13
C ILE A 253 2.95 -4.35 8.96
N GLY A 254 2.68 -4.24 10.26
CA GLY A 254 2.74 -5.37 11.20
C GLY A 254 4.05 -5.37 11.97
N GLY A 255 4.86 -6.42 11.79
CA GLY A 255 5.99 -6.74 12.65
C GLY A 255 5.51 -7.04 14.07
N LEU A 256 4.40 -7.78 14.16
CA LEU A 256 3.72 -8.13 15.41
C LEU A 256 3.70 -9.65 15.55
N ARG A 257 3.65 -10.13 16.79
CA ARG A 257 3.30 -11.51 17.05
C ARG A 257 1.84 -11.73 16.68
N VAL A 258 1.59 -12.74 15.86
CA VAL A 258 0.25 -13.12 15.39
C VAL A 258 0.12 -14.62 15.55
N ARG A 259 -0.97 -15.08 16.18
CA ARG A 259 -1.31 -16.49 16.29
C ARG A 259 -2.18 -16.95 15.12
N GLU A 260 -2.27 -18.26 14.93
CA GLU A 260 -3.23 -18.87 14.00
C GLU A 260 -4.66 -18.35 14.28
N GLY A 261 -5.33 -17.85 13.24
CA GLY A 261 -6.66 -17.26 13.30
C GLY A 261 -6.70 -15.80 13.75
N GLU A 262 -5.62 -15.24 14.32
CA GLU A 262 -5.55 -13.81 14.65
C GLU A 262 -5.39 -12.95 13.41
N SER A 263 -5.61 -11.64 13.56
CA SER A 263 -5.55 -10.71 12.45
C SER A 263 -4.90 -9.39 12.80
N PHE A 264 -4.24 -8.80 11.82
CA PHE A 264 -3.75 -7.42 11.85
C PHE A 264 -4.07 -6.74 10.52
N GLY A 265 -3.94 -5.42 10.48
CA GLY A 265 -4.26 -4.63 9.30
C GLY A 265 -3.99 -3.15 9.53
N ALA A 266 -4.19 -2.35 8.49
CA ALA A 266 -4.11 -0.90 8.59
C ALA A 266 -5.08 -0.25 7.61
N ALA A 267 -5.39 1.02 7.86
CA ALA A 267 -6.19 1.85 6.97
C ALA A 267 -5.36 3.01 6.42
N TYR A 268 -5.75 3.45 5.22
CA TYR A 268 -5.02 4.42 4.43
C TYR A 268 -5.94 5.49 3.83
N ILE A 269 -5.36 6.66 3.58
CA ILE A 269 -5.87 7.63 2.61
C ILE A 269 -4.95 7.62 1.39
N ILE A 270 -5.52 7.58 0.19
CA ILE A 270 -4.77 7.64 -1.06
C ILE A 270 -5.44 8.66 -1.98
N GLY A 271 -4.73 9.71 -2.39
CA GLY A 271 -5.38 10.77 -3.14
C GLY A 271 -4.51 11.93 -3.57
N PHE A 272 -5.16 12.90 -4.19
CA PHE A 272 -4.56 14.14 -4.68
C PHE A 272 -4.81 15.31 -3.75
N PHE A 273 -3.76 16.12 -3.55
CA PHE A 273 -3.76 17.25 -2.63
C PHE A 273 -3.00 18.43 -3.23
N ASP A 274 -3.44 19.65 -2.95
CA ASP A 274 -2.83 20.87 -3.48
C ASP A 274 -1.58 21.25 -2.66
N SER A 275 -1.57 20.92 -1.36
CA SER A 275 -0.44 21.23 -0.46
C SER A 275 -0.21 20.18 0.64
N ILE A 276 0.95 20.26 1.30
CA ILE A 276 1.26 19.41 2.47
C ILE A 276 0.31 19.72 3.63
N GLU A 277 -0.03 20.98 3.83
CA GLU A 277 -0.96 21.40 4.88
C GLU A 277 -2.37 20.82 4.66
N GLU A 278 -2.80 20.67 3.40
CA GLU A 278 -4.04 19.95 3.09
C GLU A 278 -3.93 18.47 3.42
N MET A 279 -2.82 17.83 3.07
CA MET A 279 -2.56 16.43 3.42
C MET A 279 -2.62 16.20 4.93
N GLU A 280 -1.99 17.07 5.72
CA GLU A 280 -1.98 16.96 7.18
C GLU A 280 -3.37 17.17 7.79
N ARG A 281 -4.13 18.16 7.31
CA ARG A 281 -5.52 18.37 7.77
C ARG A 281 -6.40 17.16 7.50
N VAL A 282 -6.34 16.62 6.28
CA VAL A 282 -7.12 15.44 5.90
C VAL A 282 -6.65 14.20 6.66
N TYR A 283 -5.35 14.04 6.88
CA TYR A 283 -4.81 12.97 7.73
C TYR A 283 -5.44 13.01 9.14
N ASP A 284 -5.45 14.18 9.76
CA ASP A 284 -5.91 14.36 11.13
C ASP A 284 -7.42 14.08 11.30
N GLU A 285 -8.23 14.25 10.25
CA GLU A 285 -9.66 13.87 10.25
C GLU A 285 -9.88 12.36 10.45
N PHE A 286 -8.93 11.51 10.02
CA PHE A 286 -9.05 10.05 10.05
C PHE A 286 -7.98 9.36 10.92
N LYS A 287 -7.20 10.13 11.67
CA LYS A 287 -6.12 9.61 12.51
C LYS A 287 -6.64 8.56 13.51
N GLY A 288 -5.95 7.43 13.60
CA GLY A 288 -6.29 6.30 14.47
C GLY A 288 -7.31 5.31 13.88
N VAL A 289 -7.85 5.58 12.68
CA VAL A 289 -8.64 4.57 11.96
C VAL A 289 -7.71 3.43 11.56
N SER A 290 -8.10 2.20 11.89
CA SER A 290 -7.35 0.97 11.62
C SER A 290 -8.01 0.07 10.59
N SER A 291 -9.29 0.31 10.26
CA SER A 291 -9.99 -0.42 9.20
C SER A 291 -11.09 0.43 8.56
N VAL A 292 -11.31 0.22 7.27
CA VAL A 292 -12.36 0.87 6.49
C VAL A 292 -13.14 -0.22 5.76
N GLU A 293 -14.47 -0.15 5.79
CA GLU A 293 -15.31 -1.07 5.02
C GLU A 293 -16.59 -0.38 4.57
N VAL A 294 -17.26 -0.95 3.57
CA VAL A 294 -18.61 -0.54 3.17
C VAL A 294 -19.56 -1.70 3.42
N ARG A 295 -20.51 -1.52 4.35
CA ARG A 295 -21.56 -2.50 4.63
C ARG A 295 -22.92 -1.88 4.41
N GLU A 296 -23.80 -2.58 3.70
CA GLU A 296 -25.16 -2.13 3.41
C GLU A 296 -25.19 -0.71 2.78
N GLY A 297 -24.22 -0.42 1.90
CA GLY A 297 -24.07 0.89 1.26
C GLY A 297 -23.67 2.02 2.21
N LYS A 298 -23.11 1.73 3.38
CA LYS A 298 -22.64 2.72 4.36
C LYS A 298 -21.16 2.51 4.68
N LEU A 299 -20.42 3.61 4.68
CA LEU A 299 -19.05 3.65 5.19
C LEU A 299 -19.04 3.27 6.67
N ARG A 300 -18.15 2.36 7.04
CA ARG A 300 -17.82 2.03 8.43
C ARG A 300 -16.32 2.22 8.61
N LEU A 301 -15.98 2.92 9.69
CA LEU A 301 -14.61 3.10 10.14
C LEU A 301 -14.49 2.41 11.50
N ALA A 302 -13.42 1.65 11.70
CA ALA A 302 -13.03 1.20 13.04
C ALA A 302 -11.64 1.72 13.35
N GLY A 303 -11.35 1.94 14.62
CA GLY A 303 -10.08 2.44 15.08
C GLY A 303 -9.90 2.16 16.57
N SER A 304 -8.67 2.33 17.03
CA SER A 304 -8.40 2.45 18.45
C SER A 304 -8.98 3.79 18.92
N GLN A 305 -10.16 3.77 19.56
CA GLN A 305 -10.27 4.68 20.70
C GLN A 305 -9.25 4.13 21.69
N ALA A 306 -8.13 4.86 21.81
CA ALA A 306 -7.08 4.55 22.76
C ALA A 306 -7.72 4.15 24.10
N LYS A 307 -7.36 2.96 24.60
CA LYS A 307 -7.45 2.68 26.03
C LYS A 307 -6.39 3.51 26.74
#